data_AF-A0A9D6FMT0-F1
#
_entry.id   AF-A0A9D6FMT0-F1
#
_cell.length_a   1.000
_cell.length_b   1.000
_cell.length_c   1.000
_cell.angle_alpha   90.00
_cell.angle_beta   90.00
_cell.angle_gamma   90.00
#
_symmetry.space_group_name_H-M   'P 1'
#
loop_
_entity.id
_entity.type
_entity.pdbx_description
1 polymer ?
#
loop_
_entity_poly.entity_id
_entity_poly.type
_entity_poly.pdbx_seq_one_letter_code
_entity_poly.pdbx_strand_id
1 'polypeptide(L)'
;MHRIRTIQVTIGMARLGIGVVTETPAAAAGARSRFSRLLVLACAVTLVGSIIPARAQTAGPRLFFTDIVSGPSSGGQNNLGAFITIYGEGFGAAQGSSTVTIGGRPVAGVTSWGQNKAARGLDRIVVQPGPGAATGNIVVTVGGQASNALPFTVRAGNIYFLNPATGDDGNPGTYAQPWATIWRPRQSMVAGDILYVVGGTFTQMDPDAPGWDTLLMLDTSFCASGTASAPVAYLGYPGKPPLFKNASARRGIYLNQDSGPLSHIVIGNMRFGLMDEAILVTGVGQRIVGNDLSNGGEGNKIGVFGDTSAIKILGNRMRSNGTPTGKSYDIYVQGFGINRDIEVGWNELRNRRGGRSMQVFGHVAGDRVDKLVIHDNVMVGCELNNIVLGGSDGGTEILGTVTVTGNIIAGSRSAEGLRVNDPQGRVIIENNTLYGNAVAQLYLERAGAKRITLRNNIIVAKAGQQYYELDAGSSSSSIVSANNLVFGAGPCAGWDKSCINEDPLFAGASDYHLKSGSPAIDRGVATSVSRDHDGIARPQGAAFDVGAYEYTAAGALIRDGPSP
;
A
#
# COMPACT_ATOMS: atom_id res chain seq x y z
N MET A 1 21.09 46.33 42.39
CA MET A 1 21.39 46.80 41.01
C MET A 1 21.16 45.61 40.09
N HIS A 2 20.45 45.58 38.96
CA HIS A 2 19.78 46.50 38.03
C HIS A 2 18.61 45.69 37.41
N ARG A 3 17.38 46.23 37.37
CA ARG A 3 16.65 46.77 36.19
C ARG A 3 16.38 45.84 34.97
N ILE A 4 15.09 45.53 34.81
CA ILE A 4 14.17 45.73 33.65
C ILE A 4 14.44 44.95 32.34
N ARG A 5 13.42 44.21 31.86
CA ARG A 5 12.63 44.53 30.64
C ARG A 5 11.35 43.67 30.51
N THR A 6 10.22 44.37 30.46
CA THR A 6 8.90 43.92 29.99
C THR A 6 8.86 44.00 28.47
N ILE A 7 8.28 43.02 27.76
CA ILE A 7 7.40 43.22 26.58
C ILE A 7 6.40 42.05 26.50
N GLN A 8 5.11 42.39 26.36
CA GLN A 8 3.98 41.50 26.06
C GLN A 8 3.93 41.11 24.58
N VAL A 9 3.41 39.91 24.26
CA VAL A 9 2.43 39.73 23.17
C VAL A 9 1.43 38.63 23.58
N THR A 10 0.15 38.99 23.63
CA THR A 10 -1.01 38.12 23.80
C THR A 10 -1.60 37.81 22.43
N ILE A 11 -1.87 36.53 22.09
CA ILE A 11 -3.05 36.11 21.32
C ILE A 11 -3.51 34.76 21.87
N GLY A 12 -4.78 34.71 22.27
CA GLY A 12 -5.33 33.70 23.16
C GLY A 12 -5.79 32.39 22.52
N MET A 13 -5.80 31.34 23.34
CA MET A 13 -6.73 30.22 23.23
C MET A 13 -7.52 30.16 24.54
N ALA A 14 -8.83 30.33 24.44
CA ALA A 14 -9.74 30.10 25.55
C ALA A 14 -9.75 28.62 25.91
N ARG A 15 -9.36 28.28 27.14
CA ARG A 15 -9.70 27.01 27.80
C ARG A 15 -10.82 27.30 28.79
N LEU A 16 -11.99 26.69 28.58
CA LEU A 16 -13.08 26.67 29.55
C LEU A 16 -12.67 25.72 30.69
N GLY A 17 -12.37 26.30 31.86
CA GLY A 17 -12.22 25.55 33.11
C GLY A 17 -13.52 25.59 33.89
N ILE A 18 -14.14 24.44 34.15
CA ILE A 18 -15.29 24.31 35.04
C ILE A 18 -14.74 24.15 36.47
N GLY A 19 -14.87 25.19 37.28
CA GLY A 19 -14.60 25.14 38.72
C GLY A 19 -15.87 24.84 39.50
N VAL A 20 -15.85 23.78 40.31
CA VAL A 20 -16.91 23.47 41.28
C VAL A 20 -16.52 24.13 42.60
N VAL A 21 -17.35 25.07 43.08
CA VAL A 21 -17.23 25.67 44.41
C VAL A 21 -18.21 24.96 45.34
N THR A 22 -17.70 24.41 46.43
CA THR A 22 -18.47 23.87 47.55
C THR A 22 -18.45 24.88 48.69
N GLU A 23 -19.61 25.39 49.11
CA GLU A 23 -19.76 26.09 50.39
C GLU A 23 -20.64 25.29 51.35
N THR A 24 -20.26 25.32 52.63
CA THR A 24 -20.91 24.66 53.78
C THR A 24 -21.91 25.60 54.46
N PRO A 25 -22.97 25.11 55.13
CA PRO A 25 -24.05 25.95 55.62
C PRO A 25 -23.87 26.36 57.10
N ALA A 26 -24.32 27.57 57.44
CA ALA A 26 -24.56 28.02 58.81
C ALA A 26 -26.04 28.39 58.99
N ALA A 27 -26.53 28.18 60.22
CA ALA A 27 -27.94 28.07 60.58
C ALA A 27 -28.61 29.36 61.10
N ALA A 28 -29.95 29.34 61.03
CA ALA A 28 -30.93 29.73 62.05
C ALA A 28 -31.81 31.01 61.88
N ALA A 29 -33.12 30.72 62.00
CA ALA A 29 -34.22 31.47 62.64
C ALA A 29 -34.93 32.65 61.94
N GLY A 30 -36.27 32.58 61.85
CA GLY A 30 -37.16 33.73 61.65
C GLY A 30 -38.50 33.41 61.00
N ALA A 31 -39.62 33.80 61.62
CA ALA A 31 -40.98 33.32 61.38
C ALA A 31 -41.81 34.07 60.29
N ARG A 32 -42.82 33.34 59.75
CA ARG A 32 -44.16 33.78 59.28
C ARG A 32 -44.29 34.69 58.03
N SER A 33 -44.80 34.12 56.92
CA SER A 33 -46.22 34.20 56.50
C SER A 33 -46.46 34.31 54.98
N ARG A 34 -47.52 33.60 54.54
CA ARG A 34 -48.39 33.82 53.35
C ARG A 34 -47.92 33.32 51.97
N PHE A 35 -48.56 32.20 51.60
CA PHE A 35 -48.95 31.71 50.29
C PHE A 35 -48.77 32.64 49.08
N SER A 36 -47.97 32.17 48.13
CA SER A 36 -48.17 32.42 46.69
C SER A 36 -47.91 31.10 45.95
N ARG A 37 -48.96 30.57 45.31
CA ARG A 37 -48.92 29.35 44.49
C ARG A 37 -47.91 29.53 43.36
N LEU A 38 -46.86 28.71 43.32
CA LEU A 38 -45.97 28.61 42.17
C LEU A 38 -46.14 27.23 41.53
N LEU A 39 -46.57 27.26 40.28
CA LEU A 39 -46.69 26.14 39.37
C LEU A 39 -45.29 25.53 39.16
N VAL A 40 -45.04 24.30 39.66
CA VAL A 40 -43.82 23.57 39.34
C VAL A 40 -44.00 22.94 37.96
N LEU A 41 -43.51 23.64 36.94
CA LEU A 41 -43.27 23.06 35.62
C LEU A 41 -42.04 22.15 35.76
N ALA A 42 -42.25 20.84 35.85
CA ALA A 42 -41.18 19.87 35.78
C ALA A 42 -40.57 19.89 34.37
N CYS A 43 -39.49 20.65 34.18
CA CYS A 43 -38.62 20.49 33.02
C CYS A 43 -37.91 19.14 33.12
N ALA A 44 -38.47 18.11 32.49
CA ALA A 44 -37.74 16.91 32.15
C ALA A 44 -36.61 17.31 31.19
N VAL A 45 -35.38 17.39 31.70
CA VAL A 45 -34.19 17.44 30.85
C VAL A 45 -34.01 16.04 30.29
N THR A 46 -34.64 15.78 29.14
CA THR A 46 -34.24 14.67 28.27
C THR A 46 -32.82 14.98 27.80
N LEU A 47 -31.85 14.26 28.37
CA LEU A 47 -30.50 14.18 27.83
C LEU A 47 -30.62 13.45 26.49
N VAL A 48 -30.91 14.19 25.41
CA VAL A 48 -30.77 13.69 24.05
C VAL A 48 -29.27 13.55 23.83
N GLY A 49 -28.72 12.39 24.17
CA GLY A 49 -27.43 11.98 23.66
C GLY A 49 -27.52 12.08 22.15
N SER A 50 -26.67 12.92 21.55
CA SER A 50 -26.50 12.98 20.11
C SER A 50 -26.02 11.62 19.63
N ILE A 51 -26.97 10.72 19.35
CA ILE A 51 -26.72 9.57 18.49
C ILE A 51 -26.49 10.21 17.12
N ILE A 52 -25.22 10.45 16.80
CA ILE A 52 -24.83 10.67 15.42
C ILE A 52 -25.28 9.39 14.71
N PRO A 53 -26.28 9.45 13.80
CA PRO A 53 -26.62 8.25 13.05
C PRO A 53 -25.36 7.85 12.30
N ALA A 54 -24.88 6.63 12.54
CA ALA A 54 -23.85 6.02 11.73
C ALA A 54 -24.35 6.12 10.28
N ARG A 55 -23.72 6.98 9.49
CA ARG A 55 -24.08 7.13 8.08
C ARG A 55 -23.89 5.77 7.42
N ALA A 56 -24.96 5.26 6.82
CA ALA A 56 -24.92 3.99 6.10
C ALA A 56 -23.84 4.08 5.01
N GLN A 57 -22.93 3.11 5.02
CA GLN A 57 -21.93 2.94 3.98
C GLN A 57 -22.66 2.55 2.70
N THR A 58 -22.76 3.47 1.72
CA THR A 58 -23.55 3.26 0.50
C THR A 58 -22.94 2.21 -0.44
N ALA A 59 -21.64 1.90 -0.30
CA ALA A 59 -20.97 0.80 -0.99
C ALA A 59 -20.46 -0.24 0.00
N GLY A 60 -20.77 -1.52 -0.22
CA GLY A 60 -20.27 -2.62 0.61
C GLY A 60 -18.73 -2.64 0.74
N PRO A 61 -18.18 -3.36 1.73
CA PRO A 61 -16.74 -3.53 1.91
C PRO A 61 -16.11 -4.13 0.64
N ARG A 62 -14.84 -3.82 0.38
CA ARG A 62 -14.15 -4.30 -0.83
C ARG A 62 -12.81 -4.89 -0.44
N LEU A 63 -12.56 -6.12 -0.86
CA LEU A 63 -11.33 -6.84 -0.59
C LEU A 63 -10.40 -6.72 -1.78
N PHE A 64 -9.13 -6.39 -1.54
CA PHE A 64 -8.13 -6.26 -2.60
C PHE A 64 -7.19 -7.44 -2.62
N PHE A 65 -6.59 -7.77 -1.47
CA PHE A 65 -5.64 -8.88 -1.36
C PHE A 65 -5.49 -9.36 0.09
N THR A 66 -4.84 -10.50 0.25
CA THR A 66 -4.35 -11.02 1.53
C THR A 66 -2.83 -11.19 1.51
N ASP A 67 -2.21 -11.29 2.69
CA ASP A 67 -0.81 -11.70 2.81
C ASP A 67 -0.59 -13.12 2.27
N ILE A 68 -1.34 -14.09 2.79
CA ILE A 68 -1.35 -15.49 2.36
C ILE A 68 -2.67 -15.87 1.67
N VAL A 69 -2.56 -16.71 0.65
CA VAL A 69 -3.72 -17.22 -0.13
C VAL A 69 -4.06 -18.68 0.20
N SER A 70 -3.22 -19.33 1.02
CA SER A 70 -3.48 -20.65 1.57
C SER A 70 -2.82 -20.79 2.94
N GLY A 71 -3.40 -21.61 3.82
CA GLY A 71 -2.87 -21.79 5.17
C GLY A 71 -3.58 -22.87 5.98
N PRO A 72 -2.99 -23.31 7.11
CA PRO A 72 -3.63 -24.22 8.05
C PRO A 72 -4.81 -23.57 8.77
N SER A 73 -5.91 -24.31 8.90
CA SER A 73 -7.06 -23.90 9.70
C SER A 73 -6.96 -24.29 11.18
N SER A 74 -6.01 -25.16 11.53
CA SER A 74 -5.72 -25.64 12.87
C SER A 74 -4.23 -25.48 13.18
N GLY A 75 -3.84 -25.77 14.43
CA GLY A 75 -2.49 -25.49 14.95
C GLY A 75 -2.30 -24.01 15.27
N GLY A 76 -1.04 -23.61 15.44
CA GLY A 76 -0.69 -22.23 15.79
C GLY A 76 -1.13 -21.84 17.21
N GLN A 77 -1.35 -20.55 17.43
CA GLN A 77 -1.80 -20.04 18.72
C GLN A 77 -3.24 -20.48 19.00
N ASN A 78 -3.46 -21.15 20.13
CA ASN A 78 -4.77 -21.64 20.59
C ASN A 78 -5.47 -22.60 19.60
N ASN A 79 -4.73 -23.27 18.72
CA ASN A 79 -5.28 -24.17 17.69
C ASN A 79 -6.25 -23.50 16.70
N LEU A 80 -6.12 -22.18 16.48
CA LEU A 80 -7.01 -21.42 15.60
C LEU A 80 -6.50 -21.28 14.16
N GLY A 81 -5.37 -21.90 13.82
CA GLY A 81 -4.77 -21.84 12.50
C GLY A 81 -4.04 -20.52 12.24
N ALA A 82 -3.77 -20.26 10.96
CA ALA A 82 -2.95 -19.14 10.51
C ALA A 82 -3.62 -17.78 10.78
N PHE A 83 -2.82 -16.76 11.10
CA PHE A 83 -3.27 -15.38 10.97
C PHE A 83 -3.28 -14.99 9.49
N ILE A 84 -4.44 -14.55 9.02
CA ILE A 84 -4.65 -14.07 7.65
C ILE A 84 -4.92 -12.58 7.73
N THR A 85 -4.08 -11.77 7.09
CA THR A 85 -4.29 -10.33 6.99
C THR A 85 -5.06 -10.01 5.71
N ILE A 86 -6.20 -9.35 5.85
CA ILE A 86 -7.09 -8.95 4.77
C ILE A 86 -6.99 -7.43 4.58
N TYR A 87 -6.70 -7.01 3.35
CA TYR A 87 -6.56 -5.61 2.96
C TYR A 87 -7.67 -5.18 2.01
N GLY A 88 -8.17 -3.98 2.18
CA GLY A 88 -9.29 -3.49 1.39
C GLY A 88 -9.78 -2.12 1.83
N GLU A 89 -11.06 -1.85 1.56
CA GLU A 89 -11.72 -0.59 1.83
C GLU A 89 -13.12 -0.82 2.41
N GLY A 90 -13.57 0.10 3.25
CA GLY A 90 -14.93 0.09 3.77
C GLY A 90 -15.16 -0.97 4.85
N PHE A 91 -14.14 -1.27 5.65
CA PHE A 91 -14.27 -2.13 6.84
C PHE A 91 -14.77 -1.35 8.05
N GLY A 92 -14.55 -0.03 8.07
CA GLY A 92 -14.87 0.83 9.19
C GLY A 92 -13.85 0.74 10.33
N ALA A 93 -13.92 1.71 11.25
CA ALA A 93 -12.91 1.88 12.30
C ALA A 93 -12.90 0.75 13.35
N ALA A 94 -14.00 0.03 13.52
CA ALA A 94 -14.16 -1.06 14.49
C ALA A 94 -15.07 -2.15 13.92
N GLN A 95 -14.92 -3.38 14.42
CA GLN A 95 -15.67 -4.53 13.93
C GLN A 95 -17.19 -4.38 14.14
N GLY A 96 -17.64 -4.06 15.36
CA GLY A 96 -19.06 -4.00 15.68
C GLY A 96 -19.77 -5.34 15.38
N SER A 97 -20.89 -5.28 14.66
CA SER A 97 -21.63 -6.47 14.20
C SER A 97 -21.08 -7.08 12.90
N SER A 98 -19.97 -6.57 12.37
CA SER A 98 -19.39 -7.03 11.11
C SER A 98 -18.74 -8.40 11.27
N THR A 99 -18.77 -9.19 10.20
CA THR A 99 -18.33 -10.60 10.22
C THR A 99 -17.33 -10.89 9.10
N VAL A 100 -16.54 -11.95 9.29
CA VAL A 100 -15.67 -12.53 8.26
C VAL A 100 -15.98 -14.01 8.15
N THR A 101 -16.10 -14.52 6.92
CA THR A 101 -16.26 -15.95 6.64
C THR A 101 -15.16 -16.44 5.70
N ILE A 102 -14.82 -17.72 5.82
CA ILE A 102 -13.91 -18.45 4.93
C ILE A 102 -14.60 -19.75 4.51
N GLY A 103 -14.79 -19.94 3.20
CA GLY A 103 -15.53 -21.09 2.68
C GLY A 103 -16.97 -21.15 3.18
N GLY A 104 -17.58 -19.98 3.39
CA GLY A 104 -18.95 -19.84 3.92
C GLY A 104 -19.10 -20.10 5.43
N ARG A 105 -18.00 -20.30 6.16
CA ARG A 105 -18.01 -20.54 7.61
C ARG A 105 -17.41 -19.36 8.37
N PRO A 106 -17.99 -18.91 9.49
CA PRO A 106 -17.40 -17.84 10.30
C PRO A 106 -15.96 -18.17 10.73
N VAL A 107 -15.08 -17.17 10.71
CA VAL A 107 -13.74 -17.31 11.30
C VAL A 107 -13.84 -17.50 12.81
N ALA A 108 -12.93 -18.29 13.39
CA ALA A 108 -12.91 -18.52 14.83
C ALA A 108 -12.35 -17.34 15.63
N GLY A 109 -11.54 -16.48 15.01
CA GLY A 109 -10.97 -15.31 15.68
C GLY A 109 -10.80 -14.10 14.76
N VAL A 110 -11.02 -12.91 15.31
CA VAL A 110 -10.66 -11.62 14.70
C VAL A 110 -9.71 -10.93 15.68
N THR A 111 -8.44 -10.76 15.30
CA THR A 111 -7.40 -10.21 16.18
C THR A 111 -7.12 -8.74 15.94
N SER A 112 -7.52 -8.22 14.79
CA SER A 112 -7.44 -6.79 14.47
C SER A 112 -8.52 -6.41 13.48
N TRP A 113 -9.07 -5.22 13.66
CA TRP A 113 -10.00 -4.60 12.73
C TRP A 113 -9.72 -3.10 12.72
N GLY A 114 -9.62 -2.49 11.55
CA GLY A 114 -9.60 -1.04 11.50
C GLY A 114 -9.46 -0.43 10.13
N GLN A 115 -9.88 0.82 10.07
CA GLN A 115 -9.77 1.70 8.94
C GLN A 115 -8.39 2.38 8.88
N ASN A 116 -7.87 2.67 7.69
CA ASN A 116 -6.62 3.42 7.49
C ASN A 116 -5.42 2.82 8.24
N LYS A 117 -5.29 1.50 8.25
CA LYS A 117 -4.25 0.77 9.01
C LYS A 117 -3.08 0.28 8.17
N ALA A 118 -3.17 0.34 6.85
CA ALA A 118 -2.14 -0.17 5.93
C ALA A 118 -1.67 0.91 4.93
N ALA A 119 -0.78 0.52 4.00
CA ALA A 119 -0.25 1.41 2.97
C ALA A 119 -1.38 2.16 2.26
N ARG A 120 -1.11 3.42 1.87
CA ARG A 120 -2.01 4.30 1.11
C ARG A 120 -3.40 4.52 1.72
N GLY A 121 -3.56 4.26 3.02
CA GLY A 121 -4.83 4.44 3.73
C GLY A 121 -5.75 3.22 3.69
N LEU A 122 -5.27 2.05 3.24
CA LEU A 122 -6.11 0.85 3.21
C LEU A 122 -6.58 0.43 4.61
N ASP A 123 -7.78 -0.14 4.64
CA ASP A 123 -8.33 -0.84 5.78
C ASP A 123 -7.67 -2.20 5.94
N ARG A 124 -7.59 -2.68 7.19
CA ARG A 124 -6.94 -3.95 7.51
C ARG A 124 -7.69 -4.71 8.58
N ILE A 125 -7.94 -5.99 8.31
CA ILE A 125 -8.46 -6.96 9.27
C ILE A 125 -7.43 -8.07 9.41
N VAL A 126 -7.30 -8.65 10.61
CA VAL A 126 -6.55 -9.90 10.81
C VAL A 126 -7.48 -10.92 11.44
N VAL A 127 -7.57 -12.10 10.83
CA VAL A 127 -8.44 -13.20 11.28
C VAL A 127 -7.67 -14.49 11.47
N GLN A 128 -8.27 -15.42 12.22
CA GLN A 128 -7.85 -16.81 12.29
C GLN A 128 -9.00 -17.73 11.88
N PRO A 129 -8.80 -18.64 10.92
CA PRO A 129 -9.85 -19.48 10.34
C PRO A 129 -10.53 -20.40 11.37
N GLY A 130 -9.74 -21.04 12.24
CA GLY A 130 -10.19 -22.07 13.16
C GLY A 130 -10.49 -23.43 12.51
N PRO A 131 -10.50 -24.53 13.29
CA PRO A 131 -10.58 -25.90 12.75
C PRO A 131 -11.82 -26.18 11.91
N GLY A 132 -12.88 -25.38 12.09
CA GLY A 132 -14.11 -25.47 11.32
C GLY A 132 -14.03 -24.86 9.93
N ALA A 133 -12.99 -24.10 9.54
CA ALA A 133 -12.94 -23.46 8.23
C ALA A 133 -12.81 -24.48 7.07
N ALA A 134 -13.29 -24.09 5.89
CA ALA A 134 -13.17 -24.88 4.66
C ALA A 134 -12.56 -24.04 3.54
N THR A 135 -11.93 -24.71 2.56
CA THR A 135 -11.47 -24.06 1.32
C THR A 135 -12.63 -23.36 0.62
N GLY A 136 -12.40 -22.13 0.18
CA GLY A 136 -13.37 -21.31 -0.52
C GLY A 136 -13.08 -19.83 -0.33
N ASN A 137 -14.09 -19.00 -0.52
CA ASN A 137 -13.90 -17.55 -0.52
C ASN A 137 -13.85 -16.97 0.88
N ILE A 138 -12.94 -16.01 1.07
CA ILE A 138 -12.98 -15.00 2.13
C ILE A 138 -14.03 -13.96 1.73
N VAL A 139 -14.97 -13.69 2.63
CA VAL A 139 -15.98 -12.64 2.49
C VAL A 139 -16.08 -11.87 3.80
N VAL A 140 -16.02 -10.55 3.72
CA VAL A 140 -16.24 -9.62 4.85
C VAL A 140 -17.62 -9.01 4.69
N THR A 141 -18.42 -9.00 5.76
CA THR A 141 -19.75 -8.38 5.76
C THR A 141 -19.78 -7.22 6.75
N VAL A 142 -20.05 -6.01 6.28
CA VAL A 142 -20.13 -4.78 7.08
C VAL A 142 -21.48 -4.14 6.86
N GLY A 143 -22.19 -3.81 7.93
CA GLY A 143 -23.53 -3.21 7.83
C GLY A 143 -24.53 -4.05 7.02
N GLY A 144 -24.38 -5.38 7.03
CA GLY A 144 -25.22 -6.30 6.25
C GLY A 144 -24.85 -6.41 4.77
N GLN A 145 -23.85 -5.67 4.29
CA GLN A 145 -23.36 -5.74 2.91
C GLN A 145 -22.13 -6.63 2.82
N ALA A 146 -22.19 -7.65 1.97
CA ALA A 146 -21.06 -8.53 1.69
C ALA A 146 -20.06 -7.88 0.73
N SER A 147 -18.78 -8.20 0.92
CA SER A 147 -17.72 -7.81 -0.01
C SER A 147 -17.70 -8.64 -1.28
N ASN A 148 -16.87 -8.25 -2.24
CA ASN A 148 -16.34 -9.21 -3.21
C ASN A 148 -15.57 -10.33 -2.50
N ALA A 149 -15.39 -11.45 -3.20
CA ALA A 149 -14.71 -12.63 -2.70
C ALA A 149 -13.21 -12.62 -3.02
N LEU A 150 -12.38 -13.07 -2.08
CA LEU A 150 -11.00 -13.49 -2.34
C LEU A 150 -10.87 -14.99 -2.11
N PRO A 151 -10.30 -15.78 -3.05
CA PRO A 151 -10.13 -17.21 -2.85
C PRO A 151 -9.10 -17.49 -1.74
N PHE A 152 -9.39 -18.50 -0.90
CA PHE A 152 -8.46 -19.00 0.10
C PHE A 152 -8.52 -20.53 0.20
N THR A 153 -7.35 -21.15 0.20
CA THR A 153 -7.23 -22.61 0.32
C THR A 153 -6.84 -23.00 1.74
N VAL A 154 -7.74 -23.71 2.43
CA VAL A 154 -7.42 -24.38 3.69
C VAL A 154 -6.62 -25.63 3.37
N ARG A 155 -5.39 -25.73 3.91
CA ARG A 155 -4.46 -26.83 3.62
C ARG A 155 -3.58 -27.16 4.82
N ALA A 156 -2.96 -28.34 4.84
CA ALA A 156 -2.04 -28.74 5.90
C ALA A 156 -0.72 -27.95 5.88
N GLY A 157 -0.01 -27.93 7.01
CA GLY A 157 1.28 -27.29 7.22
C GLY A 157 1.45 -26.86 8.67
N ASN A 158 2.68 -26.60 9.09
CA ASN A 158 2.98 -26.20 10.46
C ASN A 158 2.94 -24.68 10.62
N ILE A 159 2.60 -24.22 11.82
CA ILE A 159 2.64 -22.82 12.21
C ILE A 159 3.64 -22.67 13.34
N TYR A 160 4.73 -21.97 13.07
CA TYR A 160 5.82 -21.71 13.99
C TYR A 160 5.83 -20.26 14.48
N PHE A 161 6.48 -20.06 15.62
CA PHE A 161 6.66 -18.77 16.25
C PHE A 161 8.11 -18.57 16.63
N LEU A 162 8.56 -17.32 16.45
CA LEU A 162 9.86 -16.85 16.89
C LEU A 162 9.65 -15.63 17.76
N ASN A 163 10.33 -15.57 18.89
CA ASN A 163 10.35 -14.39 19.75
C ASN A 163 11.79 -14.17 20.25
N PRO A 164 12.51 -13.14 19.77
CA PRO A 164 13.92 -12.96 20.14
C PRO A 164 14.12 -12.58 21.61
N ALA A 165 13.07 -12.17 22.34
CA ALA A 165 13.16 -11.80 23.74
C ALA A 165 12.96 -12.99 24.71
N THR A 166 12.23 -14.02 24.28
CA THR A 166 11.81 -15.12 25.18
C THR A 166 12.00 -16.51 24.59
N GLY A 167 12.41 -16.61 23.33
CA GLY A 167 12.59 -17.88 22.64
C GLY A 167 13.92 -18.55 22.94
N ASP A 168 14.03 -19.79 22.47
CA ASP A 168 15.24 -20.61 22.50
C ASP A 168 15.23 -21.47 21.22
N ASP A 169 16.35 -21.58 20.50
CA ASP A 169 16.40 -22.33 19.23
C ASP A 169 16.37 -23.85 19.41
N GLY A 170 16.56 -24.34 20.65
CA GLY A 170 16.28 -25.71 21.06
C GLY A 170 14.79 -26.02 21.25
N ASN A 171 13.94 -24.99 21.31
CA ASN A 171 12.49 -25.18 21.39
C ASN A 171 11.89 -25.75 20.08
N PRO A 172 10.68 -26.32 20.13
CA PRO A 172 9.96 -26.79 18.94
C PRO A 172 9.39 -25.67 18.04
N GLY A 173 9.56 -24.39 18.38
CA GLY A 173 9.01 -23.28 17.62
C GLY A 173 7.49 -23.10 17.77
N THR A 174 6.88 -23.61 18.84
CA THR A 174 5.45 -23.40 19.12
C THR A 174 5.21 -22.01 19.72
N TYR A 175 3.95 -21.57 19.83
CA TYR A 175 3.64 -20.28 20.45
C TYR A 175 4.12 -20.19 21.92
N ALA A 176 4.01 -21.29 22.67
CA ALA A 176 4.43 -21.35 24.07
C ALA A 176 5.95 -21.55 24.23
N GLN A 177 6.59 -22.19 23.26
CA GLN A 177 8.04 -22.43 23.22
C GLN A 177 8.57 -21.99 21.85
N PRO A 178 8.72 -20.67 21.62
CA PRO A 178 9.14 -20.13 20.33
C PRO A 178 10.65 -20.26 20.14
N TRP A 179 11.09 -20.19 18.88
CA TRP A 179 12.51 -20.01 18.54
C TRP A 179 12.99 -18.60 18.89
N ALA A 180 14.31 -18.40 18.93
CA ALA A 180 14.94 -17.12 19.26
C ALA A 180 15.48 -16.39 18.02
N THR A 181 16.21 -17.08 17.14
CA THR A 181 16.99 -16.44 16.07
C THR A 181 16.33 -16.52 14.71
N ILE A 182 16.45 -15.45 13.90
CA ILE A 182 15.74 -15.31 12.62
C ILE A 182 16.16 -16.34 11.57
N TRP A 183 17.31 -16.98 11.76
CA TRP A 183 17.85 -18.00 10.87
C TRP A 183 17.33 -19.40 11.18
N ARG A 184 17.00 -19.70 12.44
CA ARG A 184 16.53 -21.02 12.87
C ARG A 184 15.38 -21.61 12.02
N PRO A 185 14.36 -20.83 11.62
CA PRO A 185 13.24 -21.35 10.83
C PRO A 185 13.67 -21.98 9.49
N ARG A 186 14.72 -21.46 8.87
CA ARG A 186 15.18 -21.88 7.53
C ARG A 186 15.60 -23.36 7.49
N GLN A 187 16.10 -23.87 8.62
CA GLN A 187 16.55 -25.25 8.79
C GLN A 187 15.41 -26.25 9.08
N SER A 188 14.19 -25.75 9.34
CA SER A 188 13.08 -26.59 9.83
C SER A 188 11.83 -26.51 8.95
N MET A 189 11.56 -25.35 8.37
CA MET A 189 10.35 -25.12 7.59
C MET A 189 10.42 -25.80 6.22
N VAL A 190 9.32 -26.42 5.83
CA VAL A 190 9.10 -27.01 4.49
C VAL A 190 7.91 -26.35 3.80
N ALA A 191 7.66 -26.72 2.53
CA ALA A 191 6.53 -26.20 1.76
C ALA A 191 5.21 -26.27 2.55
N GLY A 192 4.54 -25.12 2.69
CA GLY A 192 3.32 -24.95 3.47
C GLY A 192 3.55 -24.41 4.89
N ASP A 193 4.76 -24.41 5.42
CA ASP A 193 4.97 -23.91 6.77
C ASP A 193 4.90 -22.37 6.84
N ILE A 194 4.43 -21.88 7.98
CA ILE A 194 4.27 -20.44 8.26
C ILE A 194 5.00 -20.10 9.55
N LEU A 195 5.83 -19.06 9.51
CA LEU A 195 6.46 -18.46 10.68
C LEU A 195 5.77 -17.14 11.02
N TYR A 196 5.49 -16.93 12.31
CA TYR A 196 5.18 -15.62 12.88
C TYR A 196 6.30 -15.13 13.80
N VAL A 197 6.92 -14.02 13.43
CA VAL A 197 7.95 -13.34 14.23
C VAL A 197 7.29 -12.35 15.19
N VAL A 198 7.39 -12.60 16.49
CA VAL A 198 6.72 -11.85 17.56
C VAL A 198 7.57 -10.66 18.01
N GLY A 199 7.56 -9.61 17.20
CA GLY A 199 8.26 -8.35 17.49
C GLY A 199 9.78 -8.50 17.56
N GLY A 200 10.41 -7.66 18.38
CA GLY A 200 11.86 -7.59 18.52
C GLY A 200 12.55 -6.73 17.45
N THR A 201 13.85 -6.51 17.65
CA THR A 201 14.71 -5.81 16.69
C THR A 201 15.89 -6.71 16.31
N PHE A 202 16.04 -6.99 15.02
CA PHE A 202 17.13 -7.77 14.45
C PHE A 202 18.18 -6.83 13.89
N THR A 203 19.38 -6.90 14.44
CA THR A 203 20.51 -6.05 14.04
C THR A 203 21.74 -6.84 13.60
N GLN A 204 21.76 -8.14 13.83
CA GLN A 204 22.91 -8.99 13.56
C GLN A 204 22.90 -9.45 12.10
N MET A 205 24.08 -9.44 11.48
CA MET A 205 24.28 -10.09 10.18
C MET A 205 24.08 -11.59 10.32
N ASP A 206 23.64 -12.21 9.24
CA ASP A 206 23.47 -13.65 9.15
C ASP A 206 24.83 -14.38 9.27
N PRO A 207 25.07 -15.16 10.34
CA PRO A 207 26.35 -15.79 10.60
C PRO A 207 26.64 -16.93 9.62
N ASP A 208 25.62 -17.51 8.99
CA ASP A 208 25.80 -18.58 8.00
C ASP A 208 25.97 -18.02 6.58
N ALA A 209 25.94 -16.69 6.43
CA ALA A 209 26.11 -15.98 5.16
C ALA A 209 27.21 -14.89 5.23
N PRO A 210 28.44 -15.20 5.69
CA PRO A 210 29.49 -14.21 5.83
C PRO A 210 29.83 -13.55 4.48
N GLY A 211 30.02 -12.24 4.48
CA GLY A 211 30.36 -11.44 3.28
C GLY A 211 29.19 -11.01 2.41
N TRP A 212 27.96 -11.45 2.71
CA TRP A 212 26.76 -11.03 1.96
C TRP A 212 26.12 -9.74 2.47
N ASP A 213 26.51 -9.31 3.69
CA ASP A 213 26.02 -8.13 4.39
C ASP A 213 24.49 -8.09 4.54
N THR A 214 23.90 -9.26 4.85
CA THR A 214 22.45 -9.46 5.00
C THR A 214 22.07 -9.86 6.43
N LEU A 215 20.88 -9.48 6.89
CA LEU A 215 20.33 -9.91 8.19
C LEU A 215 19.70 -11.31 8.10
N LEU A 216 19.17 -11.69 6.94
CA LEU A 216 18.63 -13.01 6.68
C LEU A 216 18.90 -13.39 5.21
N MET A 217 19.66 -14.46 5.01
CA MET A 217 19.81 -15.10 3.70
C MET A 217 18.85 -16.29 3.59
N LEU A 218 18.05 -16.26 2.53
CA LEU A 218 17.22 -17.37 2.09
C LEU A 218 17.80 -17.91 0.78
N ASP A 219 18.34 -19.12 0.83
CA ASP A 219 18.97 -19.81 -0.29
C ASP A 219 18.56 -21.29 -0.23
N THR A 220 18.49 -21.96 -1.39
CA THR A 220 18.12 -23.38 -1.48
C THR A 220 19.09 -24.30 -0.74
N SER A 221 20.32 -23.87 -0.47
CA SER A 221 21.27 -24.61 0.37
C SER A 221 20.91 -24.60 1.86
N PHE A 222 20.12 -23.63 2.34
CA PHE A 222 19.75 -23.50 3.74
C PHE A 222 18.28 -23.81 4.02
N CYS A 223 17.39 -23.62 3.05
CA CYS A 223 15.95 -23.70 3.26
C CYS A 223 15.16 -24.18 2.05
N ALA A 224 13.97 -24.71 2.32
CA ALA A 224 13.09 -25.26 1.30
C ALA A 224 12.33 -24.18 0.53
N SER A 225 12.09 -24.45 -0.76
CA SER A 225 11.07 -23.71 -1.53
C SER A 225 9.66 -24.09 -1.08
N GLY A 226 8.73 -23.16 -1.27
CA GLY A 226 7.31 -23.48 -1.31
C GLY A 226 6.87 -23.98 -2.69
N THR A 227 5.57 -24.22 -2.80
CA THR A 227 4.88 -24.45 -4.08
C THR A 227 3.72 -23.47 -4.24
N ALA A 228 3.17 -23.36 -5.44
CA ALA A 228 2.00 -22.51 -5.68
C ALA A 228 0.80 -22.84 -4.76
N SER A 229 0.64 -24.11 -4.36
CA SER A 229 -0.42 -24.55 -3.44
C SER A 229 -0.01 -24.53 -1.96
N ALA A 230 1.29 -24.64 -1.66
CA ALA A 230 1.85 -24.68 -0.32
C ALA A 230 3.09 -23.77 -0.21
N PRO A 231 2.89 -22.43 -0.18
CA PRO A 231 4.00 -21.49 -0.02
C PRO A 231 4.63 -21.59 1.38
N VAL A 232 5.90 -21.19 1.49
CA VAL A 232 6.58 -21.00 2.78
C VAL A 232 6.44 -19.52 3.15
N ALA A 233 5.97 -19.21 4.36
CA ALA A 233 5.68 -17.83 4.74
C ALA A 233 6.47 -17.36 5.97
N TYR A 234 7.15 -16.23 5.83
CA TYR A 234 7.80 -15.49 6.90
C TYR A 234 6.98 -14.22 7.16
N LEU A 235 6.26 -14.18 8.29
CA LEU A 235 5.32 -13.11 8.60
C LEU A 235 5.65 -12.47 9.96
N GLY A 236 5.45 -11.17 10.08
CA GLY A 236 5.40 -10.52 11.39
C GLY A 236 4.10 -10.87 12.13
N TYR A 237 4.20 -11.07 13.44
CA TYR A 237 3.04 -11.35 14.28
C TYR A 237 2.07 -10.14 14.30
N PRO A 238 0.74 -10.36 14.20
CA PRO A 238 -0.24 -9.27 14.21
C PRO A 238 -0.11 -8.34 15.42
N GLY A 239 -0.05 -7.03 15.17
CA GLY A 239 0.12 -6.02 16.23
C GLY A 239 1.53 -5.94 16.84
N LYS A 240 2.43 -6.88 16.53
CA LYS A 240 3.84 -6.89 16.97
C LYS A 240 4.77 -7.26 15.81
N PRO A 241 4.81 -6.47 14.72
CA PRO A 241 5.73 -6.75 13.61
C PRO A 241 7.20 -6.57 14.06
N PRO A 242 8.13 -7.43 13.60
CA PRO A 242 9.56 -7.28 13.91
C PRO A 242 10.15 -6.07 13.19
N LEU A 243 11.26 -5.55 13.73
CA LEU A 243 12.08 -4.51 13.10
C LEU A 243 13.45 -5.08 12.68
N PHE A 244 13.76 -5.06 11.40
CA PHE A 244 15.10 -5.30 10.88
C PHE A 244 15.83 -3.97 10.75
N LYS A 245 17.01 -3.82 11.35
CA LYS A 245 17.76 -2.55 11.30
C LYS A 245 19.25 -2.77 11.55
N ASN A 246 20.06 -2.45 10.56
CA ASN A 246 21.51 -2.37 10.70
C ASN A 246 22.06 -1.41 9.64
N ALA A 247 22.64 -0.29 10.09
CA ALA A 247 23.15 0.75 9.20
C ALA A 247 24.36 0.32 8.39
N SER A 248 25.05 -0.74 8.82
CA SER A 248 26.17 -1.36 8.08
C SER A 248 25.70 -2.50 7.18
N ALA A 249 24.42 -2.87 7.22
CA ALA A 249 23.90 -3.92 6.34
C ALA A 249 23.56 -3.37 4.98
N ARG A 250 24.09 -4.05 3.95
CA ARG A 250 23.63 -3.86 2.59
C ARG A 250 22.20 -4.38 2.43
N ARG A 251 21.83 -5.47 3.12
CA ARG A 251 20.55 -6.17 2.90
C ARG A 251 19.81 -6.52 4.19
N GLY A 252 18.48 -6.43 4.17
CA GLY A 252 17.62 -6.97 5.21
C GLY A 252 17.38 -8.46 5.00
N ILE A 253 16.51 -8.79 4.05
CA ILE A 253 16.22 -10.17 3.61
C ILE A 253 16.67 -10.33 2.16
N TYR A 254 17.53 -11.31 1.93
CA TYR A 254 18.11 -11.60 0.63
C TYR A 254 17.73 -13.00 0.18
N LEU A 255 16.87 -13.12 -0.84
CA LEU A 255 16.64 -14.39 -1.54
C LEU A 255 17.76 -14.56 -2.56
N ASN A 256 18.72 -15.41 -2.23
CA ASN A 256 19.85 -15.69 -3.10
C ASN A 256 19.47 -16.71 -4.20
N GLN A 257 20.22 -16.71 -5.29
CA GLN A 257 20.03 -17.63 -6.42
C GLN A 257 21.28 -18.43 -6.79
N ASP A 258 22.41 -18.26 -6.09
CA ASP A 258 23.66 -18.93 -6.48
C ASP A 258 23.56 -20.46 -6.40
N SER A 259 22.79 -20.97 -5.44
CA SER A 259 22.47 -22.40 -5.33
C SER A 259 21.18 -22.80 -6.07
N GLY A 260 20.65 -21.90 -6.90
CA GLY A 260 19.33 -21.99 -7.54
C GLY A 260 18.28 -21.13 -6.82
N PRO A 261 17.31 -20.57 -7.55
CA PRO A 261 16.33 -19.66 -6.98
C PRO A 261 15.28 -20.39 -6.13
N LEU A 262 14.96 -19.82 -4.96
CA LEU A 262 13.78 -20.23 -4.20
C LEU A 262 12.49 -19.92 -4.95
N SER A 263 11.42 -20.65 -4.61
CA SER A 263 10.08 -20.40 -5.15
C SER A 263 9.02 -20.31 -4.06
N HIS A 264 7.99 -19.51 -4.29
CA HIS A 264 6.78 -19.39 -3.48
C HIS A 264 7.02 -19.07 -1.99
N ILE A 265 7.88 -18.08 -1.74
CA ILE A 265 8.14 -17.49 -0.44
C ILE A 265 7.23 -16.26 -0.24
N VAL A 266 6.62 -16.17 0.93
CA VAL A 266 5.85 -14.99 1.36
C VAL A 266 6.65 -14.25 2.42
N ILE A 267 6.85 -12.93 2.25
CA ILE A 267 7.43 -12.04 3.24
C ILE A 267 6.42 -10.93 3.52
N GLY A 268 5.92 -10.85 4.75
CA GLY A 268 4.87 -9.88 5.06
C GLY A 268 4.82 -9.38 6.50
N ASN A 269 4.17 -8.23 6.66
CA ASN A 269 3.98 -7.55 7.96
C ASN A 269 5.29 -7.35 8.76
N MET A 270 6.40 -7.04 8.07
CA MET A 270 7.69 -6.72 8.70
C MET A 270 8.00 -5.23 8.64
N ARG A 271 8.86 -4.75 9.54
CA ARG A 271 9.39 -3.38 9.52
C ARG A 271 10.89 -3.40 9.21
N PHE A 272 11.34 -2.47 8.40
CA PHE A 272 12.76 -2.26 8.08
C PHE A 272 13.15 -0.82 8.42
N GLY A 273 14.30 -0.66 9.06
CA GLY A 273 14.89 0.63 9.38
C GLY A 273 16.08 0.96 8.47
N LEU A 274 17.03 1.73 9.02
CA LEU A 274 18.25 2.12 8.32
C LEU A 274 19.08 0.89 7.89
N MET A 275 19.09 0.64 6.59
CA MET A 275 19.90 -0.31 5.81
C MET A 275 19.79 0.04 4.33
N ASP A 276 20.66 -0.52 3.49
CA ASP A 276 20.67 -0.11 2.09
C ASP A 276 19.53 -0.72 1.25
N GLU A 277 19.42 -2.04 1.25
CA GLU A 277 18.38 -2.78 0.55
C GLU A 277 17.54 -3.56 1.57
N ALA A 278 16.22 -3.44 1.55
CA ALA A 278 15.42 -4.07 2.60
C ALA A 278 15.05 -5.51 2.25
N ILE A 279 14.51 -5.74 1.05
CA ILE A 279 14.15 -7.06 0.55
C ILE A 279 14.62 -7.19 -0.90
N LEU A 280 15.38 -8.22 -1.23
CA LEU A 280 15.63 -8.58 -2.63
C LEU A 280 15.07 -9.96 -2.91
N VAL A 281 14.44 -10.08 -4.07
CA VAL A 281 13.76 -11.29 -4.52
C VAL A 281 14.18 -11.70 -5.92
N THR A 282 14.20 -13.01 -6.11
CA THR A 282 14.42 -13.72 -7.39
C THR A 282 13.52 -14.95 -7.42
N GLY A 283 13.52 -15.69 -8.53
CA GLY A 283 12.78 -16.93 -8.68
C GLY A 283 11.28 -16.73 -8.96
N VAL A 284 10.47 -17.69 -8.53
CA VAL A 284 9.08 -17.79 -8.98
C VAL A 284 8.09 -17.68 -7.83
N GLY A 285 7.04 -16.88 -8.00
CA GLY A 285 5.86 -16.89 -7.13
C GLY A 285 6.03 -16.20 -5.78
N GLN A 286 7.03 -15.33 -5.63
CA GLN A 286 7.27 -14.61 -4.37
C GLN A 286 6.16 -13.59 -4.08
N ARG A 287 5.79 -13.44 -2.81
CA ARG A 287 4.81 -12.44 -2.37
C ARG A 287 5.39 -11.57 -1.28
N ILE A 288 5.50 -10.27 -1.54
CA ILE A 288 6.03 -9.26 -0.62
C ILE A 288 4.90 -8.33 -0.24
N VAL A 289 4.31 -8.54 0.94
CA VAL A 289 2.98 -8.02 1.26
C VAL A 289 2.92 -7.26 2.59
N GLY A 290 2.46 -6.02 2.56
CA GLY A 290 2.12 -5.29 3.79
C GLY A 290 3.32 -4.95 4.68
N ASN A 291 4.52 -4.82 4.12
CA ASN A 291 5.72 -4.46 4.88
C ASN A 291 5.85 -2.93 4.99
N ASP A 292 6.52 -2.46 6.05
CA ASP A 292 6.93 -1.07 6.21
C ASP A 292 8.44 -0.95 6.07
N LEU A 293 8.89 -0.40 4.94
CA LEU A 293 10.29 -0.23 4.58
C LEU A 293 10.66 1.26 4.51
N SER A 294 10.15 2.03 5.48
CA SER A 294 10.33 3.49 5.56
C SER A 294 11.57 3.89 6.35
N ASN A 295 12.10 5.07 6.04
CA ASN A 295 13.29 5.66 6.70
C ASN A 295 14.56 4.79 6.58
N GLY A 296 14.67 4.04 5.48
CA GLY A 296 15.85 3.28 5.11
C GLY A 296 16.98 4.14 4.52
N GLY A 297 18.15 3.54 4.35
CA GLY A 297 19.35 4.16 3.80
C GLY A 297 19.31 4.30 2.28
N GLU A 298 20.49 4.45 1.67
CA GLU A 298 20.67 4.44 0.21
C GLU A 298 20.38 3.06 -0.39
N GLY A 299 19.99 2.93 -1.64
CA GLY A 299 19.72 1.62 -2.27
C GLY A 299 18.24 1.23 -2.39
N ASN A 300 17.95 0.14 -3.11
CA ASN A 300 16.56 -0.26 -3.41
C ASN A 300 15.85 -0.91 -2.24
N LYS A 301 14.66 -0.44 -1.84
CA LYS A 301 13.96 -1.07 -0.71
C LYS A 301 13.41 -2.44 -1.09
N ILE A 302 12.81 -2.57 -2.27
CA ILE A 302 12.48 -3.87 -2.87
C ILE A 302 13.21 -3.99 -4.21
N GLY A 303 14.07 -4.99 -4.34
CA GLY A 303 14.76 -5.34 -5.58
C GLY A 303 14.23 -6.64 -6.18
N VAL A 304 13.99 -6.67 -7.48
CA VAL A 304 13.68 -7.89 -8.25
C VAL A 304 14.79 -8.11 -9.26
N PHE A 305 15.50 -9.23 -9.14
CA PHE A 305 16.69 -9.54 -9.95
C PHE A 305 16.68 -11.02 -10.36
N GLY A 306 17.52 -11.38 -11.33
CA GLY A 306 17.55 -12.74 -11.86
C GLY A 306 16.41 -13.04 -12.82
N ASP A 307 16.28 -14.32 -13.17
CA ASP A 307 15.10 -14.84 -13.86
C ASP A 307 13.94 -14.93 -12.87
N THR A 308 12.86 -14.18 -13.14
CA THR A 308 11.72 -14.12 -12.24
C THR A 308 10.38 -14.34 -12.93
N SER A 309 9.44 -14.94 -12.19
CA SER A 309 8.04 -14.90 -12.58
C SER A 309 7.03 -14.92 -11.45
N ALA A 310 5.81 -14.45 -11.71
CA ALA A 310 4.69 -14.45 -10.75
C ALA A 310 5.00 -13.72 -9.43
N ILE A 311 5.77 -12.62 -9.49
CA ILE A 311 6.15 -11.83 -8.32
C ILE A 311 5.03 -10.87 -7.96
N LYS A 312 4.65 -10.83 -6.68
CA LYS A 312 3.62 -9.93 -6.14
C LYS A 312 4.23 -8.98 -5.11
N ILE A 313 4.18 -7.67 -5.35
CA ILE A 313 4.61 -6.62 -4.43
C ILE A 313 3.37 -5.80 -4.08
N LEU A 314 2.74 -6.12 -2.94
CA LEU A 314 1.39 -5.65 -2.62
C LEU A 314 1.33 -4.89 -1.30
N GLY A 315 0.75 -3.69 -1.29
CA GLY A 315 0.40 -3.02 -0.04
C GLY A 315 1.58 -2.62 0.85
N ASN A 316 2.79 -2.47 0.30
CA ASN A 316 3.98 -2.09 1.08
C ASN A 316 4.05 -0.57 1.24
N ARG A 317 4.57 -0.12 2.38
CA ARG A 317 4.81 1.29 2.67
C ARG A 317 6.31 1.59 2.60
N MET A 318 6.68 2.60 1.82
CA MET A 318 8.04 3.06 1.61
C MET A 318 8.04 4.59 1.67
N ARG A 319 8.39 5.16 2.84
CA ARG A 319 8.39 6.60 3.04
C ARG A 319 9.77 7.12 3.43
N SER A 320 10.17 8.26 2.87
CA SER A 320 11.35 9.02 3.30
C SER A 320 12.67 8.24 3.22
N ASN A 321 12.80 7.35 2.24
CA ASN A 321 14.00 6.55 2.00
C ASN A 321 15.07 7.31 1.21
N GLY A 322 16.33 6.85 1.28
CA GLY A 322 17.46 7.44 0.56
C GLY A 322 17.96 8.74 1.17
N THR A 323 18.90 9.40 0.52
CA THR A 323 19.47 10.71 0.86
C THR A 323 19.33 11.68 -0.32
N PRO A 324 19.42 13.00 -0.12
CA PRO A 324 19.14 13.97 -1.18
C PRO A 324 19.96 13.80 -2.47
N THR A 325 21.16 13.25 -2.39
CA THR A 325 22.09 13.12 -3.53
C THR A 325 22.23 11.71 -4.06
N GLY A 326 21.67 10.70 -3.39
CA GLY A 326 21.81 9.31 -3.80
C GLY A 326 20.91 8.94 -4.98
N LYS A 327 21.40 8.07 -5.86
CA LYS A 327 20.60 7.51 -6.96
C LYS A 327 20.18 6.08 -6.61
N SER A 328 18.98 5.95 -6.07
CA SER A 328 18.46 4.67 -5.56
C SER A 328 16.93 4.63 -5.62
N TYR A 329 16.31 3.48 -5.33
CA TYR A 329 14.90 3.23 -5.72
C TYR A 329 14.04 2.76 -4.55
N ASP A 330 12.75 3.06 -4.52
CA ASP A 330 11.87 2.33 -3.59
C ASP A 330 11.65 0.90 -4.12
N ILE A 331 11.26 0.77 -5.39
CA ILE A 331 11.15 -0.52 -6.10
C ILE A 331 12.07 -0.52 -7.32
N TYR A 332 12.86 -1.59 -7.50
CA TYR A 332 13.71 -1.76 -8.68
C TYR A 332 13.55 -3.14 -9.30
N VAL A 333 13.06 -3.19 -10.54
CA VAL A 333 13.14 -4.37 -11.40
C VAL A 333 14.43 -4.24 -12.21
N GLN A 334 15.46 -4.99 -11.80
CA GLN A 334 16.85 -4.74 -12.17
C GLN A 334 17.24 -5.26 -13.55
N GLY A 335 16.34 -6.01 -14.20
CA GLY A 335 16.58 -6.46 -15.57
C GLY A 335 17.46 -7.69 -15.70
N PHE A 336 18.40 -8.00 -14.79
CA PHE A 336 19.33 -9.15 -14.86
C PHE A 336 18.66 -10.52 -15.16
N GLY A 337 18.33 -10.83 -16.42
CA GLY A 337 17.59 -12.01 -16.85
C GLY A 337 16.18 -11.73 -17.39
N ILE A 338 15.38 -12.80 -17.49
CA ILE A 338 14.01 -12.74 -18.01
C ILE A 338 13.02 -12.64 -16.86
N ASN A 339 12.43 -11.47 -16.72
CA ASN A 339 11.46 -11.11 -15.72
C ASN A 339 10.06 -11.07 -16.36
N ARG A 340 9.10 -11.83 -15.82
CA ARG A 340 7.74 -11.86 -16.39
C ARG A 340 6.65 -11.99 -15.34
N ASP A 341 5.44 -11.49 -15.61
CA ASP A 341 4.30 -11.64 -14.68
C ASP A 341 4.63 -11.08 -13.28
N ILE A 342 4.88 -9.77 -13.23
CA ILE A 342 5.17 -9.04 -11.99
C ILE A 342 4.02 -8.09 -11.74
N GLU A 343 3.48 -8.11 -10.52
CA GLU A 343 2.42 -7.22 -10.08
C GLU A 343 2.95 -6.31 -8.96
N VAL A 344 2.83 -5.00 -9.18
CA VAL A 344 3.14 -3.95 -8.21
C VAL A 344 1.84 -3.23 -7.92
N GLY A 345 1.18 -3.62 -6.84
CA GLY A 345 -0.21 -3.25 -6.53
C GLY A 345 -0.36 -2.59 -5.17
N TRP A 346 -1.19 -1.55 -5.06
CA TRP A 346 -1.62 -0.99 -3.76
C TRP A 346 -0.50 -0.48 -2.84
N ASN A 347 0.71 -0.24 -3.35
CA ASN A 347 1.82 0.24 -2.53
C ASN A 347 1.74 1.75 -2.30
N GLU A 348 2.46 2.21 -1.29
CA GLU A 348 2.62 3.61 -0.95
C GLU A 348 4.10 3.99 -0.94
N LEU A 349 4.53 4.74 -1.94
CA LEU A 349 5.90 5.23 -2.13
C LEU A 349 5.87 6.75 -1.99
N ARG A 350 6.40 7.29 -0.90
CA ARG A 350 6.35 8.73 -0.63
C ARG A 350 7.69 9.31 -0.24
N ASN A 351 7.96 10.51 -0.71
CA ASN A 351 9.07 11.33 -0.24
C ASN A 351 10.43 10.63 -0.36
N ARG A 352 10.64 9.85 -1.42
CA ARG A 352 11.98 9.32 -1.73
C ARG A 352 12.95 10.49 -1.88
N ARG A 353 14.02 10.47 -1.08
CA ARG A 353 15.12 11.44 -1.10
C ARG A 353 16.19 10.88 -2.03
N GLY A 354 16.55 11.64 -3.05
CA GLY A 354 17.36 11.13 -4.15
C GLY A 354 16.62 10.09 -5.00
N GLY A 355 17.14 9.77 -6.18
CA GLY A 355 16.66 8.63 -6.95
C GLY A 355 15.17 8.63 -7.33
N ARG A 356 14.56 7.44 -7.46
CA ARG A 356 13.21 7.22 -8.06
C ARG A 356 12.28 6.44 -7.14
N SER A 357 10.96 6.58 -7.30
CA SER A 357 10.02 5.67 -6.62
C SER A 357 10.10 4.28 -7.24
N MET A 358 9.97 4.15 -8.56
CA MET A 358 10.12 2.88 -9.25
C MET A 358 11.01 3.02 -10.48
N GLN A 359 11.86 2.02 -10.68
CA GLN A 359 12.60 1.87 -11.93
C GLN A 359 12.52 0.43 -12.45
N VAL A 360 12.46 0.31 -13.78
CA VAL A 360 12.64 -0.92 -14.55
C VAL A 360 13.76 -0.66 -15.53
N PHE A 361 14.86 -1.40 -15.46
CA PHE A 361 16.06 -1.11 -16.25
C PHE A 361 16.84 -2.39 -16.55
N GLY A 362 17.48 -2.46 -17.71
CA GLY A 362 18.31 -3.60 -18.13
C GLY A 362 19.77 -3.41 -17.79
N HIS A 363 20.48 -4.50 -17.52
CA HIS A 363 21.90 -4.49 -17.20
C HIS A 363 22.78 -5.34 -18.11
N VAL A 364 22.21 -6.36 -18.75
CA VAL A 364 22.95 -7.22 -19.68
C VAL A 364 22.15 -7.46 -20.96
N ALA A 365 22.85 -7.86 -22.02
CA ALA A 365 22.23 -8.20 -23.29
C ALA A 365 21.28 -9.39 -23.11
N GLY A 366 20.06 -9.28 -23.64
CA GLY A 366 19.03 -10.32 -23.52
C GLY A 366 18.07 -10.17 -22.34
N ASP A 367 18.30 -9.19 -21.47
CA ASP A 367 17.36 -8.83 -20.40
C ASP A 367 15.97 -8.53 -20.96
N ARG A 368 14.95 -8.94 -20.21
CA ARG A 368 13.55 -8.79 -20.65
C ARG A 368 12.62 -8.61 -19.47
N VAL A 369 11.68 -7.67 -19.59
CA VAL A 369 10.58 -7.46 -18.64
C VAL A 369 9.26 -7.50 -19.40
N ASP A 370 8.46 -8.54 -19.20
CA ASP A 370 7.16 -8.72 -19.87
C ASP A 370 6.03 -8.97 -18.87
N LYS A 371 4.79 -8.61 -19.23
CA LYS A 371 3.62 -8.71 -18.33
C LYS A 371 3.87 -8.09 -16.95
N LEU A 372 4.45 -6.87 -16.94
CA LEU A 372 4.56 -6.07 -15.73
C LEU A 372 3.26 -5.27 -15.55
N VAL A 373 2.60 -5.40 -14.41
CA VAL A 373 1.38 -4.67 -14.05
C VAL A 373 1.69 -3.78 -12.84
N ILE A 374 1.57 -2.48 -13.02
CA ILE A 374 1.75 -1.46 -11.99
C ILE A 374 0.39 -0.81 -11.80
N HIS A 375 -0.25 -1.06 -10.67
CA HIS A 375 -1.59 -0.53 -10.47
C HIS A 375 -1.89 -0.11 -9.05
N ASP A 376 -2.81 0.85 -8.94
CA ASP A 376 -3.36 1.25 -7.64
C ASP A 376 -2.26 1.69 -6.65
N ASN A 377 -1.12 2.17 -7.12
CA ASN A 377 -0.06 2.68 -6.24
C ASN A 377 -0.25 4.17 -5.99
N VAL A 378 0.26 4.63 -4.85
CA VAL A 378 0.45 6.06 -4.57
C VAL A 378 1.95 6.34 -4.59
N MET A 379 2.42 7.08 -5.61
CA MET A 379 3.83 7.44 -5.81
C MET A 379 3.94 8.97 -5.84
N VAL A 380 4.42 9.55 -4.72
CA VAL A 380 4.34 10.99 -4.49
C VAL A 380 5.62 11.57 -3.91
N GLY A 381 6.08 12.70 -4.47
CA GLY A 381 7.17 13.47 -3.85
C GLY A 381 8.52 12.79 -3.99
N CYS A 382 8.77 12.04 -5.06
CA CYS A 382 10.10 11.51 -5.33
C CYS A 382 11.06 12.63 -5.80
N GLU A 383 12.36 12.49 -5.52
CA GLU A 383 13.36 13.46 -5.97
C GLU A 383 13.49 13.53 -7.49
N LEU A 384 13.77 12.39 -8.14
CA LEU A 384 13.74 12.28 -9.60
C LEU A 384 12.36 11.75 -10.02
N ASN A 385 12.32 10.79 -10.93
CA ASN A 385 11.07 10.26 -11.47
C ASN A 385 10.25 9.49 -10.44
N ASN A 386 8.94 9.57 -10.53
CA ASN A 386 8.10 8.61 -9.82
C ASN A 386 8.24 7.22 -10.49
N ILE A 387 8.13 7.12 -11.81
CA ILE A 387 8.29 5.85 -12.53
C ILE A 387 9.21 6.04 -13.74
N VAL A 388 10.21 5.16 -13.87
CA VAL A 388 10.93 4.94 -15.13
C VAL A 388 10.71 3.51 -15.60
N LEU A 389 10.24 3.37 -16.83
CA LEU A 389 10.10 2.12 -17.53
C LEU A 389 11.14 2.06 -18.66
N GLY A 390 12.01 1.05 -18.64
CA GLY A 390 12.93 0.77 -19.72
C GLY A 390 14.22 1.59 -19.67
N GLY A 391 15.05 1.38 -20.69
CA GLY A 391 16.46 1.75 -20.68
C GLY A 391 17.34 0.56 -20.26
N SER A 392 18.58 0.57 -20.75
CA SER A 392 19.54 -0.50 -20.51
C SER A 392 20.97 0.02 -20.71
N ASP A 393 21.90 -0.40 -19.87
CA ASP A 393 23.34 -0.29 -20.15
C ASP A 393 23.94 -1.57 -20.76
N GLY A 394 23.15 -2.64 -20.85
CA GLY A 394 23.46 -3.89 -21.56
C GLY A 394 23.25 -3.84 -23.08
N GLY A 395 22.88 -2.68 -23.63
CA GLY A 395 22.79 -2.44 -25.08
C GLY A 395 21.49 -2.89 -25.77
N THR A 396 20.62 -3.64 -25.09
CA THR A 396 19.29 -4.01 -25.61
C THR A 396 18.18 -3.52 -24.71
N GLU A 397 17.14 -2.96 -25.32
CA GLU A 397 15.94 -2.55 -24.62
C GLU A 397 15.10 -3.75 -24.14
N ILE A 398 14.49 -3.60 -22.96
CA ILE A 398 14.00 -4.72 -22.17
C ILE A 398 12.48 -4.81 -22.12
N LEU A 399 11.75 -3.73 -22.43
CA LEU A 399 10.30 -3.69 -22.19
C LEU A 399 9.48 -4.51 -23.20
N GLY A 400 8.71 -5.45 -22.67
CA GLY A 400 7.61 -6.13 -23.34
C GLY A 400 6.28 -5.44 -23.07
N THR A 401 5.32 -6.20 -22.57
CA THR A 401 4.02 -5.68 -22.17
C THR A 401 4.09 -5.11 -20.77
N VAL A 402 3.79 -3.82 -20.64
CA VAL A 402 3.66 -3.15 -19.34
C VAL A 402 2.30 -2.49 -19.26
N THR A 403 1.61 -2.66 -18.14
CA THR A 403 0.31 -2.03 -17.86
C THR A 403 0.45 -1.14 -16.62
N VAL A 404 0.06 0.13 -16.74
CA VAL A 404 0.10 1.15 -15.68
C VAL A 404 -1.32 1.67 -15.51
N THR A 405 -2.00 1.29 -14.43
CA THR A 405 -3.43 1.59 -14.26
C THR A 405 -3.85 2.01 -12.86
N GLY A 406 -4.76 2.97 -12.73
CA GLY A 406 -5.29 3.34 -11.41
C GLY A 406 -4.25 3.96 -10.48
N ASN A 407 -3.07 4.38 -10.96
CA ASN A 407 -2.03 4.93 -10.08
C ASN A 407 -2.22 6.44 -9.85
N ILE A 408 -1.75 6.89 -8.69
CA ILE A 408 -1.52 8.31 -8.38
C ILE A 408 -0.03 8.59 -8.49
N ILE A 409 0.36 9.41 -9.45
CA ILE A 409 1.77 9.72 -9.78
C ILE A 409 1.97 11.24 -9.71
N ALA A 410 2.50 11.73 -8.59
CA ALA A 410 2.47 13.17 -8.33
C ALA A 410 3.76 13.76 -7.78
N GLY A 411 4.02 15.00 -8.16
CA GLY A 411 4.99 15.87 -7.51
C GLY A 411 6.42 15.33 -7.45
N SER A 412 6.93 14.68 -8.50
CA SER A 412 8.39 14.55 -8.65
C SER A 412 9.05 15.93 -8.54
N ARG A 413 10.18 16.03 -7.84
CA ARG A 413 10.79 17.33 -7.51
C ARG A 413 11.67 17.88 -8.62
N SER A 414 12.35 17.00 -9.35
CA SER A 414 13.40 17.39 -10.29
C SER A 414 13.33 16.64 -11.63
N ALA A 415 12.29 15.85 -11.88
CA ALA A 415 12.14 15.05 -13.09
C ALA A 415 10.67 14.82 -13.48
N GLU A 416 10.43 13.91 -14.43
CA GLU A 416 9.13 13.56 -15.00
C GLU A 416 8.34 12.60 -14.09
N GLY A 417 7.01 12.58 -14.21
CA GLY A 417 6.15 11.67 -13.45
C GLY A 417 6.36 10.22 -13.87
N LEU A 418 5.94 9.90 -15.09
CA LEU A 418 6.11 8.60 -15.73
C LEU A 418 6.97 8.75 -16.98
N ARG A 419 8.11 8.09 -17.03
CA ARG A 419 9.01 8.04 -18.18
C ARG A 419 9.03 6.65 -18.79
N VAL A 420 8.89 6.57 -20.11
CA VAL A 420 8.97 5.33 -20.88
C VAL A 420 10.08 5.44 -21.92
N ASN A 421 11.07 4.56 -21.83
CA ASN A 421 12.23 4.54 -22.69
C ASN A 421 12.18 3.33 -23.63
N ASP A 422 12.25 3.61 -24.94
CA ASP A 422 12.51 2.67 -26.04
C ASP A 422 11.57 1.44 -26.16
N PRO A 423 10.30 1.45 -25.69
CA PRO A 423 9.53 0.22 -25.49
C PRO A 423 9.43 -0.66 -26.76
N GLN A 424 10.04 -1.85 -26.72
CA GLN A 424 9.96 -2.84 -27.79
C GLN A 424 8.68 -3.69 -27.75
N GLY A 425 7.88 -3.59 -26.68
CA GLY A 425 6.57 -4.20 -26.56
C GLY A 425 5.44 -3.17 -26.60
N ARG A 426 4.46 -3.31 -25.71
CA ARG A 426 3.32 -2.38 -25.58
C ARG A 426 3.28 -1.84 -24.16
N VAL A 427 3.12 -0.53 -24.02
CA VAL A 427 2.91 0.10 -22.71
C VAL A 427 1.50 0.68 -22.70
N ILE A 428 0.68 0.19 -21.78
CA ILE A 428 -0.73 0.57 -21.62
C ILE A 428 -0.82 1.44 -20.38
N ILE A 429 -1.23 2.69 -20.54
CA ILE A 429 -1.33 3.70 -19.48
C ILE A 429 -2.79 4.16 -19.44
N GLU A 430 -3.57 3.60 -18.52
CA GLU A 430 -5.01 3.82 -18.47
C GLU A 430 -5.51 4.18 -17.08
N ASN A 431 -6.47 5.11 -16.96
CA ASN A 431 -7.13 5.41 -15.68
C ASN A 431 -6.13 5.83 -14.57
N ASN A 432 -5.07 6.57 -14.89
CA ASN A 432 -4.15 7.11 -13.88
C ASN A 432 -4.44 8.60 -13.62
N THR A 433 -4.01 9.09 -12.46
CA THR A 433 -3.92 10.52 -12.18
C THR A 433 -2.46 10.93 -12.05
N LEU A 434 -1.98 11.75 -12.98
CA LEU A 434 -0.65 12.34 -12.99
C LEU A 434 -0.76 13.83 -12.66
N TYR A 435 -0.06 14.29 -11.63
CA TYR A 435 -0.26 15.64 -11.10
C TYR A 435 1.04 16.34 -10.69
N GLY A 436 1.32 17.49 -11.31
CA GLY A 436 2.27 18.46 -10.79
C GLY A 436 3.73 18.00 -10.77
N ASN A 437 4.13 17.05 -11.62
CA ASN A 437 5.50 16.57 -11.75
C ASN A 437 6.41 17.64 -12.38
N ALA A 438 7.65 17.79 -11.89
CA ALA A 438 8.50 18.97 -12.14
C ALA A 438 8.77 19.30 -13.61
N VAL A 439 8.87 18.30 -14.48
CA VAL A 439 9.13 18.49 -15.92
C VAL A 439 7.89 18.13 -16.72
N ALA A 440 7.77 16.87 -17.16
CA ALA A 440 6.60 16.34 -17.84
C ALA A 440 5.80 15.40 -16.94
N GLN A 441 4.48 15.33 -17.15
CA GLN A 441 3.67 14.32 -16.48
C GLN A 441 3.97 12.93 -17.08
N LEU A 442 3.98 12.86 -18.42
CA LEU A 442 4.39 11.69 -19.19
C LEU A 442 5.51 12.05 -20.15
N TYR A 443 6.59 11.27 -20.13
CA TYR A 443 7.73 11.43 -21.02
C TYR A 443 7.95 10.15 -21.83
N LEU A 444 8.20 10.30 -23.13
CA LEU A 444 8.47 9.21 -24.05
C LEU A 444 9.75 9.45 -24.84
N GLU A 445 10.66 8.49 -24.81
CA GLU A 445 11.88 8.48 -25.62
C GLU A 445 11.96 7.19 -26.43
N ARG A 446 12.37 7.29 -27.71
CA ARG A 446 12.53 6.16 -28.64
C ARG A 446 11.32 5.23 -28.75
N ALA A 447 10.12 5.73 -28.44
CA ALA A 447 8.91 4.93 -28.56
C ALA A 447 8.51 4.84 -30.03
N GLY A 448 8.63 3.65 -30.63
CA GLY A 448 8.12 3.40 -31.99
C GLY A 448 6.62 3.66 -32.14
N ALA A 449 6.13 3.63 -33.38
CA ALA A 449 4.72 3.89 -33.67
C ALA A 449 3.77 2.91 -32.94
N LYS A 450 2.69 3.45 -32.37
CA LYS A 450 1.59 2.72 -31.68
C LYS A 450 2.05 1.82 -30.52
N ARG A 451 3.18 2.15 -29.89
CA ARG A 451 3.72 1.42 -28.73
C ARG A 451 3.02 1.77 -27.42
N ILE A 452 2.48 3.00 -27.34
CA ILE A 452 1.84 3.51 -26.14
C ILE A 452 0.33 3.55 -26.35
N THR A 453 -0.43 2.91 -25.47
CA THR A 453 -1.87 3.15 -25.33
C THR A 453 -2.09 4.10 -24.17
N LEU A 454 -2.75 5.23 -24.40
CA LEU A 454 -2.93 6.29 -23.40
C LEU A 454 -4.40 6.68 -23.31
N ARG A 455 -5.14 6.15 -22.34
CA ARG A 455 -6.58 6.40 -22.25
C ARG A 455 -7.08 6.73 -20.85
N ASN A 456 -8.13 7.54 -20.77
CA ASN A 456 -8.79 7.83 -19.50
C ASN A 456 -7.84 8.33 -18.40
N ASN A 457 -6.74 9.01 -18.71
CA ASN A 457 -5.86 9.56 -17.68
C ASN A 457 -6.24 11.00 -17.37
N ILE A 458 -6.14 11.40 -16.10
CA ILE A 458 -6.11 12.82 -15.73
C ILE A 458 -4.64 13.24 -15.64
N ILE A 459 -4.27 14.28 -16.38
CA ILE A 459 -2.91 14.78 -16.51
C ILE A 459 -2.88 16.27 -16.22
N VAL A 460 -2.52 16.63 -15.00
CA VAL A 460 -2.46 18.02 -14.55
C VAL A 460 -1.02 18.49 -14.47
N ALA A 461 -0.70 19.55 -15.21
CA ALA A 461 0.61 20.19 -15.22
C ALA A 461 0.46 21.62 -14.72
N LYS A 462 1.32 22.01 -13.77
CA LYS A 462 1.38 23.39 -13.24
C LYS A 462 2.11 24.30 -14.23
N ALA A 463 2.03 25.62 -13.99
CA ALA A 463 2.75 26.60 -14.80
C ALA A 463 4.25 26.24 -14.92
N GLY A 464 4.77 26.21 -16.16
CA GLY A 464 6.14 25.82 -16.47
C GLY A 464 6.38 24.32 -16.67
N GLN A 465 5.39 23.47 -16.41
CA GLN A 465 5.44 22.03 -16.63
C GLN A 465 4.78 21.64 -17.96
N GLN A 466 4.98 20.40 -18.39
CA GLN A 466 4.40 19.85 -19.62
C GLN A 466 3.45 18.68 -19.31
N TYR A 467 2.40 18.51 -20.13
CA TYR A 467 1.61 17.27 -20.11
C TYR A 467 2.44 16.10 -20.64
N TYR A 468 3.07 16.32 -21.80
CA TYR A 468 3.77 15.31 -22.58
C TYR A 468 5.09 15.87 -23.06
N GLU A 469 6.14 15.07 -22.94
CA GLU A 469 7.43 15.32 -23.58
C GLU A 469 7.76 14.14 -24.48
N LEU A 470 8.00 14.43 -25.76
CA LEU A 470 8.26 13.43 -26.80
C LEU A 470 9.65 13.72 -27.36
N ASP A 471 10.62 12.92 -26.92
CA ASP A 471 12.03 13.11 -27.25
C ASP A 471 12.46 12.27 -28.46
N ALA A 472 13.77 12.25 -28.74
CA ALA A 472 14.34 11.60 -29.91
C ALA A 472 13.78 10.17 -30.13
N GLY A 473 13.31 9.91 -31.35
CA GLY A 473 12.73 8.63 -31.73
C GLY A 473 11.28 8.40 -31.28
N SER A 474 10.64 9.38 -30.62
CA SER A 474 9.21 9.39 -30.29
C SER A 474 8.47 10.47 -31.06
N SER A 475 7.17 10.26 -31.31
CA SER A 475 6.27 11.28 -31.87
C SER A 475 4.82 10.98 -31.48
N SER A 476 3.86 11.79 -31.95
CA SER A 476 2.44 11.48 -31.77
C SER A 476 2.03 10.13 -32.35
N SER A 477 2.74 9.64 -33.38
CA SER A 477 2.48 8.31 -33.96
C SER A 477 2.79 7.17 -32.99
N SER A 478 3.58 7.42 -31.95
CA SER A 478 3.90 6.46 -30.89
C SER A 478 2.69 6.15 -30.00
N ILE A 479 1.69 7.02 -29.98
CA ILE A 479 0.57 7.01 -29.03
C ILE A 479 -0.74 6.65 -29.75
N VAL A 480 -1.50 5.75 -29.13
CA VAL A 480 -2.92 5.54 -29.40
C VAL A 480 -3.68 6.11 -28.21
N SER A 481 -4.21 7.33 -28.35
CA SER A 481 -4.89 8.03 -27.27
C SER A 481 -6.42 7.99 -27.39
N ALA A 482 -7.09 8.07 -26.25
CA ALA A 482 -8.53 8.32 -26.18
C ALA A 482 -8.91 8.88 -24.80
N ASN A 483 -9.72 9.94 -24.79
CA ASN A 483 -10.47 10.38 -23.61
C ASN A 483 -9.57 10.68 -22.39
N ASN A 484 -8.39 11.28 -22.61
CA ASN A 484 -7.61 11.84 -21.52
C ASN A 484 -8.11 13.24 -21.17
N LEU A 485 -7.96 13.62 -19.91
CA LEU A 485 -8.20 14.97 -19.44
C LEU A 485 -6.86 15.61 -19.10
N VAL A 486 -6.62 16.81 -19.62
CA VAL A 486 -5.45 17.63 -19.32
C VAL A 486 -5.87 18.95 -18.66
N PHE A 487 -5.01 19.50 -17.80
CA PHE A 487 -5.28 20.82 -17.21
C PHE A 487 -4.01 21.57 -16.76
N GLY A 488 -3.95 22.87 -17.04
CA GLY A 488 -2.97 23.82 -16.48
C GLY A 488 -1.75 24.18 -17.35
N ALA A 489 -1.41 23.40 -18.38
CA ALA A 489 -0.27 23.65 -19.28
C ALA A 489 -0.65 23.94 -20.74
N GLY A 490 -1.85 24.48 -20.96
CA GLY A 490 -2.34 24.88 -22.29
C GLY A 490 -3.32 23.89 -22.90
N PRO A 491 -3.56 23.97 -24.22
CA PRO A 491 -4.59 23.20 -24.90
C PRO A 491 -4.28 21.69 -24.96
N CYS A 492 -5.31 20.91 -25.27
CA CYS A 492 -5.14 19.52 -25.69
C CYS A 492 -4.11 19.41 -26.82
N ALA A 493 -3.27 18.38 -26.76
CA ALA A 493 -2.38 18.08 -27.85
C ALA A 493 -3.20 17.70 -29.11
N GLY A 494 -2.84 18.25 -30.27
CA GLY A 494 -3.66 18.10 -31.49
C GLY A 494 -3.85 16.66 -31.99
N TRP A 495 -3.07 15.70 -31.48
CA TRP A 495 -3.20 14.27 -31.78
C TRP A 495 -4.19 13.54 -30.86
N ASP A 496 -4.51 14.07 -29.67
CA ASP A 496 -5.54 13.49 -28.81
C ASP A 496 -6.90 14.10 -29.12
N LYS A 497 -7.57 13.54 -30.13
CA LYS A 497 -8.84 14.08 -30.67
C LYS A 497 -10.01 14.04 -29.69
N SER A 498 -9.93 13.19 -28.68
CA SER A 498 -10.95 13.02 -27.66
C SER A 498 -10.55 13.65 -26.32
N CYS A 499 -9.49 14.46 -26.30
CA CYS A 499 -8.99 15.09 -25.08
C CYS A 499 -9.97 16.14 -24.54
N ILE A 500 -10.02 16.23 -23.21
CA ILE A 500 -10.74 17.24 -22.45
C ILE A 500 -9.71 18.17 -21.83
N ASN A 501 -9.85 19.49 -21.98
CA ASN A 501 -8.94 20.47 -21.38
C ASN A 501 -9.69 21.38 -20.40
N GLU A 502 -9.97 20.85 -19.21
CA GLU A 502 -10.76 21.51 -18.18
C GLU A 502 -10.27 21.07 -16.79
N ASP A 503 -10.55 21.87 -15.75
CA ASP A 503 -10.19 21.52 -14.38
C ASP A 503 -10.90 20.21 -13.96
N PRO A 504 -10.19 19.17 -13.51
CA PRO A 504 -10.80 17.91 -13.07
C PRO A 504 -11.68 18.04 -11.81
N LEU A 505 -11.68 19.20 -11.14
CA LEU A 505 -12.45 19.47 -9.93
C LEU A 505 -12.17 18.46 -8.82
N PHE A 506 -10.90 18.30 -8.45
CA PHE A 506 -10.51 17.41 -7.37
C PHE A 506 -11.07 17.84 -6.01
N ALA A 507 -11.31 16.86 -5.14
CA ALA A 507 -11.80 17.03 -3.78
C ALA A 507 -10.88 17.95 -2.96
N GLY A 508 -9.56 17.74 -3.05
CA GLY A 508 -8.54 18.54 -2.37
C GLY A 508 -7.14 18.45 -3.00
N ALA A 509 -6.16 19.09 -2.37
CA ALA A 509 -4.80 19.21 -2.92
C ALA A 509 -4.01 17.88 -3.00
N SER A 510 -4.34 16.93 -2.13
CA SER A 510 -3.80 15.57 -2.11
C SER A 510 -4.91 14.50 -2.20
N ASP A 511 -6.14 14.95 -2.45
CA ASP A 511 -7.32 14.14 -2.58
C ASP A 511 -7.87 14.29 -4.00
N TYR A 512 -7.54 13.33 -4.85
CA TYR A 512 -7.84 13.35 -6.28
C TYR A 512 -9.19 12.71 -6.63
N HIS A 513 -10.06 12.47 -5.65
CA HIS A 513 -11.46 12.15 -5.95
C HIS A 513 -12.12 13.30 -6.70
N LEU A 514 -13.08 12.97 -7.57
CA LEU A 514 -13.81 13.94 -8.37
C LEU A 514 -14.93 14.58 -7.54
N LYS A 515 -15.14 15.90 -7.69
CA LYS A 515 -16.33 16.58 -7.18
C LYS A 515 -17.49 16.46 -8.17
N SER A 516 -18.70 16.68 -7.68
CA SER A 516 -19.89 16.84 -8.53
C SER A 516 -19.65 17.92 -9.58
N GLY A 517 -20.02 17.63 -10.83
CA GLY A 517 -19.81 18.52 -11.98
C GLY A 517 -18.43 18.45 -12.61
N SER A 518 -17.55 17.53 -12.15
CA SER A 518 -16.25 17.31 -12.79
C SER A 518 -16.42 16.93 -14.27
N PRO A 519 -15.63 17.54 -15.18
CA PRO A 519 -15.63 17.17 -16.59
C PRO A 519 -15.00 15.80 -16.85
N ALA A 520 -14.47 15.12 -15.83
CA ALA A 520 -13.99 13.74 -15.95
C ALA A 520 -15.10 12.68 -15.85
N ILE A 521 -16.28 13.05 -15.29
CA ILE A 521 -17.36 12.12 -14.99
C ILE A 521 -18.06 11.65 -16.27
N ASP A 522 -18.22 10.34 -16.45
CA ASP A 522 -18.86 9.69 -17.59
C ASP A 522 -18.24 10.07 -18.95
N ARG A 523 -16.94 10.36 -18.96
CA ARG A 523 -16.23 10.82 -20.18
C ARG A 523 -15.18 9.86 -20.70
N GLY A 524 -14.89 8.79 -19.99
CA GLY A 524 -13.93 7.77 -20.40
C GLY A 524 -14.50 6.76 -21.39
N VAL A 525 -13.62 5.87 -21.86
CA VAL A 525 -13.96 4.67 -22.64
C VAL A 525 -13.79 3.41 -21.80
N ALA A 526 -14.43 2.31 -22.17
CA ALA A 526 -14.20 1.04 -21.48
C ALA A 526 -12.74 0.58 -21.63
N THR A 527 -12.12 0.20 -20.52
CA THR A 527 -10.75 -0.37 -20.44
C THR A 527 -10.79 -1.74 -19.75
N SER A 528 -9.64 -2.39 -19.56
CA SER A 528 -9.56 -3.63 -18.77
C SER A 528 -9.70 -3.39 -17.26
N VAL A 529 -9.71 -2.12 -16.82
CA VAL A 529 -9.76 -1.71 -15.42
C VAL A 529 -11.21 -1.69 -14.94
N SER A 530 -11.68 -2.79 -14.35
CA SER A 530 -13.08 -2.95 -13.92
C SER A 530 -13.43 -2.27 -12.59
N ARG A 531 -12.42 -1.81 -11.84
CA ARG A 531 -12.57 -1.12 -10.56
C ARG A 531 -11.59 0.04 -10.46
N ASP A 532 -11.99 1.09 -9.78
CA ASP A 532 -11.15 2.26 -9.53
C ASP A 532 -10.15 2.06 -8.39
N HIS A 533 -9.39 3.11 -8.08
CA HIS A 533 -8.37 3.13 -7.02
C HIS A 533 -8.92 2.75 -5.63
N ASP A 534 -10.22 2.95 -5.40
CA ASP A 534 -10.95 2.65 -4.18
C ASP A 534 -11.71 1.33 -4.24
N GLY A 535 -11.64 0.60 -5.36
CA GLY A 535 -12.34 -0.65 -5.61
C GLY A 535 -13.78 -0.50 -6.12
N ILE A 536 -14.25 0.73 -6.31
CA ILE A 536 -15.58 1.03 -6.84
C ILE A 536 -15.65 0.49 -8.28
N ALA A 537 -16.74 -0.20 -8.61
CA ALA A 537 -16.90 -0.80 -9.93
C ALA A 537 -17.06 0.28 -11.01
N ARG A 538 -16.51 0.04 -12.20
CA ARG A 538 -16.66 0.92 -13.36
C ARG A 538 -17.63 0.31 -14.39
N PRO A 539 -18.54 1.10 -15.01
CA PRO A 539 -18.85 2.49 -14.68
C PRO A 539 -19.81 2.61 -13.47
N GLN A 540 -19.86 3.78 -12.83
CA GLN A 540 -20.96 4.13 -11.92
C GLN A 540 -22.09 4.92 -12.61
N GLY A 541 -21.79 5.60 -13.72
CA GLY A 541 -22.76 6.30 -14.55
C GLY A 541 -22.89 5.69 -15.95
N ALA A 542 -23.02 6.55 -16.96
CA ALA A 542 -23.15 6.15 -18.36
C ALA A 542 -21.85 5.62 -18.98
N ALA A 543 -20.69 6.03 -18.47
CA ALA A 543 -19.37 5.61 -18.96
C ALA A 543 -18.34 5.60 -17.82
N PHE A 544 -17.12 5.16 -18.11
CA PHE A 544 -16.05 5.20 -17.11
C PHE A 544 -15.70 6.65 -16.81
N ASP A 545 -15.31 6.96 -15.59
CA ASP A 545 -14.70 8.26 -15.31
C ASP A 545 -13.23 8.29 -15.73
N VAL A 546 -12.80 9.45 -16.22
CA VAL A 546 -11.40 9.70 -16.54
C VAL A 546 -10.61 9.83 -15.23
N GLY A 547 -9.45 9.20 -15.14
CA GLY A 547 -8.56 9.22 -13.98
C GLY A 547 -8.67 7.99 -13.08
N ALA A 548 -7.98 8.05 -11.94
CA ALA A 548 -7.84 6.92 -11.02
C ALA A 548 -9.11 6.59 -10.22
N TYR A 549 -9.99 7.57 -10.01
CA TYR A 549 -11.19 7.43 -9.19
C TYR A 549 -12.46 7.49 -10.03
N GLU A 550 -13.48 6.78 -9.58
CA GLU A 550 -14.84 6.84 -10.10
C GLU A 550 -15.71 7.66 -9.13
N TYR A 551 -16.46 8.62 -9.66
CA TYR A 551 -17.38 9.44 -8.92
C TYR A 551 -18.63 8.64 -8.54
N THR A 552 -19.08 8.83 -7.31
CA THR A 552 -20.35 8.25 -6.84
C THR A 552 -21.27 9.37 -6.35
N ALA A 553 -22.46 9.47 -6.95
CA ALA A 553 -23.45 10.52 -6.64
C ALA A 553 -24.06 10.37 -5.22
N ALA A 554 -23.90 9.22 -4.58
CA ALA A 554 -24.52 8.90 -3.29
C ALA A 554 -23.49 8.93 -2.14
N GLY A 555 -23.19 10.13 -1.62
CA GLY A 555 -22.81 10.37 -0.22
C GLY A 555 -21.86 9.39 0.49
N ALA A 556 -20.98 8.70 -0.23
CA ALA A 556 -19.94 7.89 0.36
C ALA A 556 -18.92 8.89 0.92
N LEU A 557 -18.86 8.91 2.24
CA LEU A 557 -18.07 9.81 3.06
C LEU A 557 -16.72 10.16 2.39
N ILE A 558 -16.57 11.44 2.08
CA ILE A 558 -15.27 12.08 1.84
C ILE A 558 -14.35 11.62 2.96
N ARG A 559 -13.31 10.90 2.56
CA ARG A 559 -12.16 10.60 3.42
C ARG A 559 -11.62 11.92 3.94
N ASP A 560 -11.33 11.99 5.24
CA ASP A 560 -10.20 12.82 5.64
C ASP A 560 -8.98 12.21 4.95
N GLY A 561 -8.40 12.95 4.01
CA GLY A 561 -7.26 12.48 3.23
C GLY A 561 -6.14 11.94 4.13
N PRO A 562 -5.20 11.14 3.58
CA PRO A 562 -4.03 10.72 4.34
C PRO A 562 -3.40 11.96 4.95
N SER A 563 -3.30 12.01 6.28
CA SER A 563 -2.60 13.08 6.97
C SER A 563 -1.20 13.25 6.33
N PRO A 564 -0.76 14.50 6.11
CA PRO A 564 0.39 14.84 5.27
C PRO A 564 1.66 14.03 5.54
#